data_AF-A0A090WCA7-F1
#
_entry.id   AF-A0A090WCA7-F1
#
_cell.length_a   1.000
_cell.length_b   1.000
_cell.length_c   1.000
_cell.angle_alpha   90.00
_cell.angle_beta   90.00
_cell.angle_gamma   90.00
#
_symmetry.space_group_name_H-M   'P 1'
#
loop_
_entity.id
_entity.type
_entity.pdbx_description
1 polymer ?
#
loop_
_entity_poly.entity_id
_entity_poly.type
_entity_poly.pdbx_seq_one_letter_code
_entity_poly.pdbx_strand_id
1 'polypeptide(L)'
;MKKNKNKVLVLLDLNAPTDEIISYTAKLAEEINADYEFFAVKKPTEIVNTDSQLSAMRSINRDYINVTNKIKAIVAPLSNNVKVNIKTSFVNWQC
;
A
#
# COMPACT_ATOMS: atom_id res chain seq x y z
N MET A 1 -30.74 -2.15 -10.27
CA MET A 1 -29.61 -2.80 -9.58
C MET A 1 -28.45 -1.80 -9.52
N LYS A 2 -27.90 -1.49 -8.34
CA LYS A 2 -26.65 -0.73 -8.26
C LYS A 2 -25.56 -1.57 -8.95
N LYS A 3 -24.96 -1.06 -10.03
CA LYS A 3 -23.76 -1.68 -10.61
C LYS A 3 -22.67 -1.61 -9.53
N ASN A 4 -22.26 -2.74 -8.99
CA ASN A 4 -21.07 -2.79 -8.15
C ASN A 4 -19.89 -2.38 -9.04
N LYS A 5 -19.20 -1.30 -8.68
CA LYS A 5 -17.99 -0.88 -9.37
C LYS A 5 -16.94 -1.96 -9.17
N ASN A 6 -16.26 -2.35 -10.24
CA ASN A 6 -15.17 -3.32 -10.16
C ASN A 6 -14.09 -2.80 -9.21
N LYS A 7 -13.42 -3.70 -8.48
CA LYS A 7 -12.37 -3.32 -7.54
C LYS A 7 -11.11 -4.14 -7.78
N VAL A 8 -9.99 -3.45 -7.93
CA VAL A 8 -8.67 -4.05 -8.05
C VAL A 8 -7.99 -4.03 -6.68
N LEU A 9 -7.62 -5.20 -6.17
CA LEU A 9 -6.78 -5.31 -4.97
C LEU A 9 -5.36 -5.63 -5.41
N VAL A 10 -4.41 -4.81 -4.98
CA VAL A 10 -2.99 -5.03 -5.27
C VAL A 10 -2.28 -5.38 -3.98
N LEU A 11 -1.69 -6.57 -3.95
CA LEU A 11 -0.82 -7.01 -2.86
C LEU A 11 0.60 -6.55 -3.19
N LEU A 12 1.14 -5.67 -2.38
CA LEU A 12 2.47 -5.09 -2.56
C LEU A 12 3.42 -5.66 -1.52
N ASP A 13 4.52 -6.25 -1.99
CA ASP A 13 5.71 -6.42 -1.16
C ASP A 13 6.48 -5.10 -1.15
N LEU A 14 6.64 -4.53 0.04
CA LEU A 14 7.33 -3.25 0.23
C LEU A 14 8.85 -3.34 0.07
N ASN A 15 9.39 -4.55 -0.09
CA ASN A 15 10.80 -4.79 -0.39
C ASN A 15 11.09 -4.92 -1.90
N ALA A 16 10.05 -4.95 -2.74
CA ALA A 16 10.15 -5.10 -4.19
C ALA A 16 9.88 -3.76 -4.92
N PRO A 17 10.33 -3.59 -6.18
CA PRO A 17 10.04 -2.38 -6.96
C PRO A 17 8.53 -2.21 -7.12
N THR A 18 7.99 -1.27 -6.34
CA THR A 18 6.55 -1.10 -6.16
C THR A 18 5.95 -0.06 -7.12
N ASP A 19 6.80 0.82 -7.67
CA ASP A 19 6.36 2.06 -8.31
C ASP A 19 5.71 1.81 -9.67
N GLU A 20 6.29 0.90 -10.47
CA GLU A 20 5.72 0.47 -11.75
C GLU A 20 4.38 -0.25 -11.56
N ILE A 21 4.27 -1.10 -10.54
CA ILE A 21 3.04 -1.82 -10.21
C ILE A 21 1.93 -0.84 -9.79
N ILE A 22 2.26 0.15 -8.95
CA ILE A 22 1.32 1.18 -8.52
C ILE A 22 0.84 2.00 -9.73
N SER A 23 1.77 2.43 -10.60
CA SER A 23 1.45 3.21 -11.80
C SER A 23 0.60 2.43 -12.80
N TYR A 24 0.97 1.17 -13.07
CA TYR A 24 0.22 0.30 -13.96
C TYR A 24 -1.19 0.02 -13.45
N THR A 25 -1.33 -0.24 -12.14
CA THR A 25 -2.65 -0.45 -11.51
C THR A 25 -3.53 0.78 -11.65
N ALA A 26 -3.00 1.97 -11.41
CA ALA A 26 -3.76 3.21 -11.51
C ALA A 26 -4.31 3.40 -12.93
N LYS A 27 -3.48 3.16 -13.96
CA LYS A 27 -3.91 3.21 -15.37
C LYS A 27 -4.95 2.14 -15.70
N LEU A 28 -4.70 0.89 -15.31
CA LEU A 28 -5.63 -0.22 -15.54
C LEU A 28 -6.99 0.05 -14.91
N ALA A 29 -7.01 0.56 -13.68
CA ALA A 29 -8.23 0.86 -12.97
C ALA A 29 -9.02 2.00 -13.62
N GLU A 30 -8.33 3.01 -14.16
CA GLU A 30 -8.96 4.06 -14.97
C GLU A 30 -9.60 3.46 -16.25
N GLU A 31 -8.86 2.63 -16.99
CA GLU A 31 -9.35 1.98 -18.23
C GLU A 31 -10.60 1.13 -18.02
N ILE A 32 -10.66 0.38 -16.91
CA ILE A 32 -11.80 -0.51 -16.60
C ILE A 32 -12.85 0.14 -15.70
N ASN A 33 -12.72 1.45 -15.40
CA ASN A 33 -13.55 2.20 -14.46
C ASN A 33 -13.75 1.48 -13.12
N ALA A 34 -12.64 1.01 -12.54
CA ALA A 34 -12.59 0.34 -11.25
C ALA A 34 -12.02 1.25 -10.15
N ASP A 35 -12.38 0.95 -8.91
CA ASP A 35 -11.64 1.44 -7.74
C ASP A 35 -10.44 0.52 -7.47
N TYR A 36 -9.43 1.01 -6.76
CA TYR A 36 -8.30 0.18 -6.34
C TYR A 36 -7.97 0.33 -4.85
N GLU A 37 -7.47 -0.75 -4.29
CA GLU A 37 -6.93 -0.82 -2.94
C GLU A 37 -5.53 -1.42 -2.97
N PHE A 38 -4.58 -0.72 -2.36
CA PHE A 38 -3.23 -1.23 -2.15
C PHE A 38 -3.14 -1.85 -0.76
N PHE A 39 -2.72 -3.11 -0.70
CA PHE A 39 -2.44 -3.83 0.53
C PHE A 39 -0.94 -4.12 0.61
N ALA A 40 -0.23 -3.29 1.35
CA ALA A 40 1.20 -3.34 1.48
C ALA A 40 1.61 -4.23 2.67
N VAL A 41 2.47 -5.21 2.43
CA VAL A 41 2.96 -6.16 3.43
C VAL A 41 4.45 -5.97 3.65
N LYS A 42 4.86 -5.98 4.92
CA LYS A 42 6.27 -5.97 5.33
C LYS A 42 6.46 -6.75 6.62
N LYS A 43 7.65 -7.35 6.82
CA LYS A 43 7.90 -8.08 8.06
C LYS A 43 8.26 -7.12 9.19
N PRO A 44 7.77 -7.32 10.42
CA PRO A 44 8.17 -6.49 11.57
C PRO A 44 9.69 -6.48 11.79
N THR A 45 10.36 -7.60 11.54
CA THR A 45 11.81 -7.78 11.67
C THR A 45 12.64 -6.92 10.71
N GLU A 46 12.04 -6.44 9.61
CA GLU A 46 12.71 -5.56 8.64
C GLU A 46 12.63 -4.08 9.04
N ILE A 47 11.88 -3.76 10.10
CA ILE A 47 11.55 -2.39 10.51
C ILE A 47 12.03 -2.12 11.94
N VAL A 48 11.92 -3.13 12.80
CA VAL A 48 12.22 -3.04 14.22
C VAL A 48 13.70 -3.37 14.45
N ASN A 49 14.51 -2.35 14.69
CA ASN A 49 15.92 -2.46 15.08
C ASN A 49 16.13 -1.94 16.52
N THR A 50 15.50 -2.55 17.53
CA THR A 50 15.43 -1.90 18.85
C THR A 50 15.34 -2.85 20.05
N ASP A 51 15.83 -2.36 21.19
CA ASP A 51 15.85 -3.03 22.49
C ASP A 51 14.55 -2.94 23.31
N SER A 52 13.52 -2.18 22.89
CA SER A 52 12.26 -2.01 23.63
C SER A 52 10.99 -2.03 22.77
N GLN A 53 9.84 -2.42 23.36
CA GLN A 53 8.56 -2.49 22.66
C GLN A 53 8.06 -1.12 22.16
N LEU A 54 8.32 -0.04 22.91
CA LEU A 54 7.86 1.30 22.56
C LEU A 54 8.60 1.85 21.32
N SER A 55 9.92 1.66 21.27
CA SER A 55 10.72 2.02 20.10
C SER A 55 10.32 1.19 18.88
N ALA A 56 10.01 -0.09 19.06
CA ALA A 56 9.49 -0.94 17.98
C ALA A 56 8.19 -0.37 17.38
N MET A 57 7.21 0.00 18.21
CA MET A 57 5.97 0.62 17.73
C MET A 57 6.19 1.94 16.99
N ARG A 58 7.14 2.78 17.46
CA ARG A 58 7.48 4.04 16.80
C ARG A 58 8.08 3.81 15.40
N SER A 59 8.95 2.81 15.25
CA SER A 59 9.52 2.45 13.95
C SER A 59 8.44 1.96 12.98
N ILE A 60 7.55 1.09 13.45
CA ILE A 60 6.41 0.59 12.67
C ILE A 60 5.52 1.73 12.18
N ASN A 61 5.16 2.67 13.08
CA ASN A 61 4.30 3.79 12.71
C ASN A 61 4.97 4.75 11.70
N ARG A 62 6.28 4.99 11.84
CA ARG A 62 7.03 5.80 10.88
C ARG A 62 7.07 5.14 9.50
N ASP A 63 7.31 3.84 9.44
CA ASP A 63 7.35 3.08 8.20
C ASP A 63 5.97 3.06 7.52
N TYR A 64 4.89 2.89 8.29
CA TYR A 64 3.51 3.00 7.81
C TYR A 64 3.25 4.35 7.11
N ILE A 65 3.65 5.46 7.74
CA ILE A 65 3.47 6.81 7.18
C ILE A 65 4.30 6.97 5.90
N ASN A 66 5.56 6.52 5.90
CA ASN A 66 6.45 6.63 4.74
C ASN A 66 5.90 5.89 3.52
N VAL A 67 5.48 4.63 3.70
CA VAL A 67 4.89 3.82 2.64
C VAL A 67 3.62 4.47 2.09
N THR A 68 2.74 4.92 2.99
CA THR A 68 1.48 5.56 2.59
C THR A 68 1.73 6.81 1.76
N ASN A 69 2.71 7.64 2.16
CA ASN A 69 3.08 8.85 1.44
C ASN A 69 3.71 8.53 0.07
N LYS A 70 4.53 7.48 -0.02
CA LYS A 70 5.12 7.03 -1.29
C LYS A 70 4.04 6.63 -2.30
N ILE A 71 3.10 5.79 -1.89
CA ILE A 71 1.98 5.35 -2.76
C ILE A 71 1.15 6.57 -3.19
N LYS A 72 0.82 7.47 -2.25
CA LYS A 72 0.09 8.70 -2.57
C LYS A 72 0.83 9.58 -3.58
N ALA A 73 2.15 9.72 -3.46
CA ALA A 73 2.95 10.53 -4.37
C ALA A 73 2.95 9.97 -5.81
N ILE A 74 3.00 8.64 -5.96
CA ILE A 74 2.95 7.98 -7.28
C ILE A 74 1.56 8.09 -7.90
N VAL A 75 0.52 8.00 -7.09
CA VAL A 75 -0.87 8.00 -7.56
C VAL A 75 -1.43 9.41 -7.78
N ALA A 76 -0.98 10.42 -7.03
CA ALA A 76 -1.43 11.81 -7.15
C ALA A 76 -1.45 12.35 -8.60
N PRO A 77 -0.41 12.17 -9.43
CA PRO A 77 -0.44 12.65 -10.82
C PRO A 77 -1.38 11.86 -11.74
N LEU A 78 -1.86 10.69 -11.31
CA LEU A 78 -2.69 9.77 -12.11
C LEU A 78 -4.19 9.83 -11.74
N SER A 79 -4.55 10.54 -10.67
CA SER A 79 -5.85 10.40 -10.01
C SER A 79 -6.59 11.73 -9.96
N ASN A 80 -7.22 12.12 -11.06
CA ASN A 80 -8.15 13.25 -11.03
C ASN A 80 -9.52 12.89 -10.41
N ASN A 81 -9.89 11.59 -10.33
CA ASN A 81 -11.21 11.16 -9.84
C ASN A 81 -11.24 9.82 -9.08
N VAL A 82 -10.10 9.19 -8.77
CA VAL A 82 -10.09 7.83 -8.18
C VAL A 82 -9.84 7.86 -6.67
N LYS A 83 -10.71 7.19 -5.91
CA LYS A 83 -10.56 7.09 -4.46
C LYS A 83 -9.52 6.03 -4.12
N VAL A 84 -8.37 6.47 -3.64
CA VAL A 84 -7.26 5.60 -3.23
C VAL A 84 -7.47 5.12 -1.80
N ASN A 85 -7.57 3.81 -1.59
CA ASN A 85 -7.50 3.21 -0.26
C ASN A 85 -6.17 2.48 -0.09
N ILE A 86 -5.43 2.80 0.97
CA ILE A 86 -4.15 2.17 1.28
C ILE A 86 -4.29 1.49 2.63
N LYS A 87 -4.05 0.19 2.66
CA LYS A 87 -3.91 -0.59 3.89
C LYS A 87 -2.49 -1.12 3.96
N THR A 88 -1.91 -1.04 5.14
CA THR A 88 -0.59 -1.60 5.41
C THR A 88 -0.73 -2.61 6.53
N SER A 89 -0.12 -3.78 6.36
CA SER A 89 -0.12 -4.85 7.34
C SER A 89 1.31 -5.31 7.61
N PHE A 90 1.63 -5.48 8.89
CA PHE A 90 2.89 -6.04 9.33
C PHE A 90 2.65 -7.48 9.74
N VAL A 91 3.13 -8.42 8.93
CA VAL A 91 2.85 -9.85 9.11
C VAL A 91 4.16 -10.57 9.45
N ASN A 92 4.17 -11.26 10.58
CA ASN A 92 5.25 -12.17 10.92
C ASN A 92 4.91 -13.55 10.34
N TRP A 93 5.60 -13.96 9.28
CA TRP A 93 5.42 -15.30 8.71
C TRP A 93 6.20 -16.30 9.59
N GLN A 94 5.48 -16.98 10.47
CA GLN A 94 6.02 -18.10 11.24
C GLN A 94 5.18 -19.32 10.85
N CYS A 95 5.76 -20.19 10.02
CA CYS A 95 5.20 -21.50 9.70
C CYS A 95 5.25 -22.42 10.92
#